data_AF-A0A0J7MQ28-F1
#
_entry.id   AF-A0A0J7MQ28-F1
#
_cell.length_a   1.000
_cell.length_b   1.000
_cell.length_c   1.000
_cell.angle_alpha   90.00
_cell.angle_beta   90.00
_cell.angle_gamma   90.00
#
_symmetry.space_group_name_H-M   'P 1'
#
loop_
_entity.id
_entity.type
_entity.pdbx_description
1 polymer ?
#
loop_
_entity_poly.entity_id
_entity_poly.type
_entity_poly.pdbx_seq_one_letter_code
_entity_poly.pdbx_strand_id
1 'polypeptide(L)'
;MPIRDYEFIDAYTIITMFHKTPPMSANDVAIMVYNADILHQDLNSKETVVNTWCRPHLISHMKFAEYVAGNITMYLENHWKILKNVPKVNLVAIPNFGHNIWQTWGLVLYK
;
A
#
# COMPACT_ATOMS: atom_id res chain seq x y z
N MET A 1 6.82 -0.45 -2.29
CA MET A 1 7.51 -1.76 -2.34
C MET A 1 7.44 -2.45 -0.99
N PRO A 2 7.54 -3.80 -0.91
CA PRO A 2 7.61 -4.51 0.35
C PRO A 2 8.86 -4.11 1.13
N ILE A 3 8.74 -4.12 2.46
CA ILE A 3 9.86 -3.91 3.36
C ILE A 3 10.74 -5.15 3.33
N ARG A 4 12.04 -4.94 3.18
CA ARG A 4 13.07 -5.98 3.19
C ARG A 4 13.63 -6.18 4.59
N ASP A 5 13.95 -5.09 5.28
CA ASP A 5 14.61 -5.13 6.59
C ASP A 5 14.44 -3.82 7.38
N TYR A 6 14.78 -3.88 8.67
CA TYR A 6 14.82 -2.72 9.58
C TYR A 6 16.15 -2.68 10.33
N GLU A 7 16.70 -1.48 10.51
CA GLU A 7 17.91 -1.25 11.29
C GLU A 7 17.66 -0.13 12.31
N PHE A 8 17.93 -0.40 13.59
CA PHE A 8 17.85 0.59 14.65
C PHE A 8 19.18 1.33 14.75
N ILE A 9 19.18 2.63 14.49
CA ILE A 9 20.38 3.46 14.68
C ILE A 9 20.50 3.83 16.17
N ASP A 10 19.38 4.21 16.78
CA ASP A 10 19.27 4.56 18.19
C ASP A 10 17.84 4.30 18.71
N ALA A 11 17.53 4.76 19.93
CA ALA A 11 16.24 4.55 20.58
C ALA A 11 15.05 5.24 19.88
N TYR A 12 15.30 6.19 18.97
CA TYR A 12 14.29 7.02 18.34
C TYR A 12 14.32 6.95 16.80
N THR A 13 15.34 6.31 16.21
CA THR A 13 15.58 6.31 14.77
C THR A 13 15.67 4.89 14.22
N ILE A 14 14.81 4.59 13.24
CA ILE A 14 14.76 3.32 12.52
C ILE A 14 14.96 3.58 11.03
N ILE A 15 15.89 2.87 10.40
CA ILE A 15 16.03 2.79 8.95
C ILE A 15 15.14 1.64 8.47
N THR A 16 14.22 1.95 7.55
CA THR A 16 13.43 0.93 6.85
C THR A 16 13.98 0.73 5.45
N MET A 17 14.46 -0.48 5.14
CA MET A 17 14.97 -0.83 3.82
C MET A 17 13.89 -1.52 2.99
N PHE A 18 13.70 -1.08 1.74
CA PHE A 18 12.73 -1.65 0.81
C PHE A 18 13.41 -2.48 -0.29
N HIS A 19 12.68 -3.42 -0.87
CA HIS A 19 13.13 -4.10 -2.08
C HIS A 19 13.28 -3.12 -3.26
N LYS A 20 14.25 -3.40 -4.15
CA LYS A 20 14.47 -2.62 -5.37
C LYS A 20 13.22 -2.61 -6.24
N THR A 21 12.81 -1.43 -6.69
CA THR A 21 11.69 -1.28 -7.62
C THR A 21 12.07 -1.78 -9.03
N PRO A 22 11.09 -2.19 -9.84
CA PRO A 22 11.28 -2.26 -11.29
C PRO A 22 11.56 -0.85 -11.86
N PRO A 23 11.99 -0.74 -13.13
CA PRO A 23 12.08 0.54 -13.82
C PRO A 23 10.73 1.26 -13.82
N MET A 24 10.71 2.51 -13.34
CA MET A 24 9.51 3.34 -13.21
C MET A 24 9.86 4.83 -13.39
N SER A 25 8.86 5.67 -13.61
CA SER A 25 9.05 7.11 -13.69
C SER A 25 9.43 7.70 -12.33
N ALA A 26 10.21 8.79 -12.33
CA ALA A 26 10.52 9.52 -11.10
C ALA A 26 9.26 10.08 -10.40
N ASN A 27 8.22 10.40 -11.17
CA ASN A 27 6.94 10.91 -10.63
C ASN A 27 6.14 9.85 -9.87
N ASP A 28 6.44 8.56 -10.10
CA ASP A 28 5.77 7.45 -9.44
C ASP A 28 6.49 7.07 -8.12
N VAL A 29 7.60 7.71 -7.77
CA VAL A 29 8.30 7.41 -6.52
C VAL A 29 7.53 8.05 -5.37
N ALA A 30 7.12 7.22 -4.39
CA ALA A 30 6.45 7.69 -3.19
C ALA A 30 6.89 6.90 -1.95
N ILE A 31 6.97 7.62 -0.83
CA ILE A 31 7.23 7.08 0.50
C ILE A 31 6.18 7.69 1.44
N MET A 32 5.65 6.88 2.35
CA MET A 32 4.75 7.33 3.39
C MET A 32 5.31 6.95 4.76
N VAL A 33 5.36 7.93 5.65
CA VAL A 33 5.64 7.73 7.08
C VAL A 33 4.36 8.05 7.83
N TYR A 34 3.98 7.19 8.77
CA TYR A 34 2.73 7.33 9.52
C TYR A 34 2.91 6.97 10.99
N ASN A 35 1.98 7.43 11.81
CA ASN A 35 1.86 6.99 13.20
C ASN A 35 0.98 5.74 13.27
N ALA A 36 1.52 4.65 13.83
CA ALA A 36 0.84 3.39 14.01
C ALA A 36 -0.41 3.48 14.90
N ASP A 37 -0.49 4.47 15.79
CA ASP A 37 -1.68 4.72 16.63
C ASP A 37 -2.86 5.31 15.82
N ILE A 38 -2.59 5.82 14.62
CA ILE A 38 -3.56 6.56 13.80
C ILE A 38 -4.00 5.75 12.58
N LEU A 39 -3.07 5.04 11.94
CA LEU A 39 -3.35 4.24 10.75
C LEU A 39 -3.17 2.77 11.05
N HIS A 40 -4.25 2.02 10.83
CA HIS A 40 -4.27 0.58 10.98
C HIS A 40 -4.26 -0.07 9.61
N GLN A 41 -3.51 -1.15 9.52
CA GLN A 41 -3.58 -2.06 8.40
C GLN A 41 -4.73 -3.03 8.63
N ASP A 42 -5.67 -3.12 7.68
CA ASP A 42 -6.56 -4.27 7.64
C ASP A 42 -5.84 -5.43 6.92
N LEU A 43 -5.87 -6.60 7.53
CA LEU A 43 -5.20 -7.81 7.06
C LEU A 43 -6.27 -8.84 6.72
N ASN A 44 -7.06 -8.60 5.67
CA ASN A 44 -7.93 -9.66 5.16
C ASN A 44 -7.17 -10.44 4.08
N SER A 45 -6.42 -11.41 4.59
CA SER A 45 -5.67 -12.46 3.92
C SER A 45 -4.19 -12.18 3.68
N LYS A 46 -3.37 -13.16 4.10
CA LYS A 46 -1.94 -13.26 3.77
C LYS A 46 -1.70 -13.61 2.28
N GLU A 47 -2.77 -13.80 1.51
CA GLU A 47 -2.73 -14.31 0.14
C GLU A 47 -3.01 -13.23 -0.91
N THR A 48 -3.52 -12.04 -0.53
CA THR A 48 -3.77 -10.97 -1.50
C THR A 48 -2.57 -10.03 -1.63
N VAL A 49 -2.38 -9.53 -2.85
CA VAL A 49 -1.36 -8.52 -3.21
C VAL A 49 -1.76 -7.13 -2.68
N VAL A 50 -2.97 -6.95 -2.17
CA VAL A 50 -3.57 -5.66 -1.82
C VAL A 50 -3.70 -5.52 -0.31
N ASN A 51 -3.15 -4.44 0.24
CA ASN A 51 -3.32 -4.09 1.64
C ASN A 51 -4.04 -2.76 1.75
N THR A 52 -4.90 -2.61 2.74
CA THR A 52 -5.58 -1.35 3.02
C THR A 52 -5.10 -0.73 4.32
N TRP A 53 -4.97 0.60 4.32
CA TRP A 53 -4.54 1.40 5.45
C TRP A 53 -5.50 2.55 5.65
N CYS A 54 -6.03 2.69 6.86
CA CYS A 54 -6.95 3.78 7.18
C CYS A 54 -7.01 4.05 8.67
N ARG A 55 -7.71 5.13 9.03
CA ARG A 55 -8.06 5.40 10.43
C ARG A 55 -9.07 4.36 10.94
N PRO A 56 -9.10 4.06 12.26
CA PRO A 56 -9.95 3.02 12.83
C PRO A 56 -11.42 3.07 12.40
N HIS A 57 -12.01 4.27 12.35
CA HIS A 57 -13.43 4.45 12.00
C HIS A 57 -13.74 4.19 10.52
N LEU A 58 -12.73 4.05 9.65
CA LEU A 58 -12.89 3.77 8.23
C LEU A 58 -12.65 2.30 7.88
N ILE A 59 -12.29 1.45 8.84
CA ILE A 59 -11.93 0.04 8.60
C ILE A 59 -13.06 -0.70 7.86
N SER A 60 -14.33 -0.52 8.26
CA SER A 60 -15.47 -1.17 7.60
C SER A 60 -15.59 -0.80 6.12
N HIS A 61 -15.29 0.45 5.76
CA HIS A 61 -15.29 0.91 4.37
C HIS A 61 -14.09 0.34 3.59
N MET A 62 -12.93 0.28 4.22
CA MET A 62 -11.73 -0.25 3.58
C MET A 62 -11.81 -1.75 3.30
N LYS A 63 -12.53 -2.54 4.11
CA LYS A 63 -12.79 -3.96 3.81
C LYS A 63 -13.47 -4.16 2.47
N PHE A 64 -14.44 -3.29 2.14
CA PHE A 64 -15.10 -3.35 0.84
C PHE A 64 -14.14 -2.98 -0.29
N ALA A 65 -13.33 -1.93 -0.11
CA ALA A 65 -12.33 -1.53 -1.09
C ALA A 65 -11.27 -2.63 -1.32
N GLU A 66 -10.82 -3.28 -0.25
CA GLU A 66 -9.89 -4.42 -0.28
C GLU A 66 -10.47 -5.59 -1.07
N TYR A 67 -11.73 -5.96 -0.80
CA TYR A 67 -12.43 -7.03 -1.51
C TYR A 67 -12.52 -6.77 -3.02
N VAL A 68 -12.95 -5.56 -3.41
CA VAL A 68 -13.08 -5.18 -4.82
C VAL A 68 -11.70 -5.15 -5.50
N ALA A 69 -10.72 -4.49 -4.89
CA ALA A 69 -9.37 -4.38 -5.44
C ALA A 69 -8.69 -5.75 -5.53
N GLY A 70 -8.84 -6.62 -4.53
CA GLY A 70 -8.33 -7.98 -4.55
C GLY A 70 -8.89 -8.80 -5.71
N ASN A 71 -10.21 -8.75 -5.93
CA ASN A 71 -10.86 -9.46 -7.04
C ASN A 71 -10.42 -8.94 -8.41
N ILE A 72 -10.32 -7.62 -8.58
CA ILE A 72 -9.83 -7.01 -9.83
C ILE A 72 -8.37 -7.43 -10.07
N THR A 73 -7.54 -7.38 -9.04
CA THR A 73 -6.12 -7.76 -9.11
C THR A 73 -5.98 -9.23 -9.52
N MET A 74 -6.76 -10.13 -8.90
CA MET A 74 -6.76 -11.54 -9.25
C MET A 74 -7.21 -11.78 -10.71
N TYR A 75 -8.26 -11.07 -11.17
CA TYR A 75 -8.73 -11.17 -12.54
C TYR A 75 -7.67 -10.71 -13.56
N LEU A 76 -7.05 -9.56 -13.32
CA LEU A 76 -6.01 -9.00 -14.20
C LEU A 76 -4.78 -9.93 -14.27
N GLU A 77 -4.39 -10.53 -13.15
CA GLU A 77 -3.26 -11.47 -13.14
C GLU A 77 -3.60 -12.76 -13.88
N ASN A 78 -4.77 -13.35 -13.64
CA ASN A 78 -5.18 -14.60 -14.28
C ASN A 78 -5.35 -14.45 -15.80
N HIS A 79 -5.89 -13.33 -16.26
CA HIS A 79 -6.23 -13.15 -17.68
C HIS A 79 -5.10 -12.49 -18.48
N TRP A 80 -4.38 -11.52 -17.90
CA TRP A 80 -3.40 -10.71 -18.62
C TRP A 80 -1.96 -10.93 -18.15
N LYS A 81 -1.74 -11.54 -16.96
CA LYS A 81 -0.41 -11.77 -16.35
C LYS A 81 0.43 -10.50 -16.21
N ILE A 82 -0.24 -9.35 -16.07
CA ILE A 82 0.38 -8.02 -16.03
C ILE A 82 0.85 -7.61 -14.63
N LEU A 83 0.44 -8.34 -13.57
CA LEU A 83 0.74 -7.98 -12.18
C LEU A 83 1.94 -8.73 -11.60
N LYS A 84 2.56 -9.65 -12.36
CA LYS A 84 3.78 -10.38 -11.96
C LYS A 84 4.90 -9.52 -11.38
N ASN A 85 4.98 -8.24 -11.77
CA ASN A 85 6.05 -7.33 -11.35
C ASN A 85 5.66 -6.44 -10.16
N VAL A 86 4.42 -6.49 -9.69
CA VAL A 86 3.95 -5.69 -8.55
C VAL A 86 3.79 -6.60 -7.34
N PRO A 87 4.80 -6.69 -6.46
CA PRO A 87 4.77 -7.63 -5.34
C PRO A 87 3.74 -7.27 -4.26
N LYS A 88 3.31 -6.00 -4.20
CA LYS A 88 2.36 -5.48 -3.21
C LYS A 88 1.79 -4.13 -3.61
N VAL A 89 0.50 -3.92 -3.39
CA VAL A 89 -0.22 -2.64 -3.54
C VAL A 89 -0.80 -2.24 -2.19
N ASN A 90 -0.50 -1.03 -1.74
CA ASN A 90 -1.08 -0.45 -0.53
C ASN A 90 -2.09 0.63 -0.92
N LEU A 91 -3.35 0.46 -0.55
CA LEU A 91 -4.38 1.49 -0.67
C LEU A 91 -4.48 2.22 0.67
N VAL A 92 -4.28 3.54 0.68
CA VAL A 92 -4.26 4.33 1.90
C VAL A 92 -5.32 5.42 1.81
N ALA A 93 -6.22 5.46 2.78
CA ALA A 93 -7.19 6.54 2.94
C ALA A 93 -6.60 7.64 3.85
N ILE A 94 -6.36 8.82 3.27
CA ILE A 94 -5.80 9.99 3.97
C ILE A 94 -6.87 11.09 4.06
N PRO A 95 -7.29 11.48 5.27
CA PRO A 95 -8.26 12.56 5.42
C PRO A 95 -7.67 13.90 4.94
N ASN A 96 -8.49 14.71 4.30
CA ASN A 96 -8.11 16.00 3.72
C ASN A 96 -6.98 15.91 2.68
N PHE A 97 -6.89 14.78 1.96
CA PHE A 97 -5.99 14.69 0.82
C PHE A 97 -6.40 15.72 -0.26
N GLY A 98 -5.45 16.54 -0.70
CA GLY A 98 -5.69 17.65 -1.64
C GLY A 98 -6.08 17.19 -3.05
N HIS A 99 -5.81 15.93 -3.37
CA HIS A 99 -6.24 15.25 -4.59
C HIS A 99 -7.32 14.23 -4.26
N ASN A 100 -8.13 13.84 -5.26
CA ASN A 100 -9.09 12.75 -5.07
C ASN A 100 -8.36 11.39 -4.98
N ILE A 101 -7.37 11.18 -5.85
CA ILE A 101 -6.57 9.96 -5.93
C ILE A 101 -5.16 10.35 -6.37
N TRP A 102 -4.15 9.73 -5.77
CA TRP A 102 -2.78 9.74 -6.28
C TRP A 102 -2.29 8.30 -6.43
N GLN A 103 -2.00 7.90 -7.66
CA GLN A 103 -1.61 6.54 -7.99
C GLN A 103 -0.10 6.49 -8.21
N THR A 104 0.61 5.73 -7.38
CA THR A 104 2.00 5.35 -7.65
C THR A 104 2.17 3.85 -7.71
N TRP A 105 3.36 3.38 -8.07
CA TRP A 105 3.67 1.96 -8.14
C TRP A 105 3.67 1.31 -6.76
N GLY A 106 2.56 0.64 -6.44
CA GLY A 106 2.38 -0.12 -5.20
C GLY A 106 1.93 0.70 -3.99
N LEU A 107 1.62 1.98 -4.17
CA LEU A 107 1.01 2.86 -3.16
C LEU A 107 -0.03 3.75 -3.83
N VAL A 108 -1.28 3.65 -3.40
CA VAL A 108 -2.39 4.46 -3.92
C VAL A 108 -3.01 5.22 -2.77
N LEU A 109 -3.04 6.54 -2.89
CA LEU A 109 -3.57 7.44 -1.87
C LEU A 109 -4.96 7.90 -2.30
N TYR A 110 -5.92 7.82 -1.37
CA TYR A 110 -7.31 8.25 -1.55
C TYR A 110 -7.67 9.29 -0.50
N LYS A 111 -8.65 10.14 -0.84
CA LYS A 111 -9.33 11.03 0.10
C LYS A 111 -10.44 10.31 0.85
#